data_AF-A0A3D2IAN0-F1
#
_entry.id   AF-A0A3D2IAN0-F1
#
_cell.length_a   1.000
_cell.length_b   1.000
_cell.length_c   1.000
_cell.angle_alpha   90.00
_cell.angle_beta   90.00
_cell.angle_gamma   90.00
#
_symmetry.space_group_name_H-M   'P 1'
#
loop_
_entity.id
_entity.type
_entity.pdbx_description
1 polymer ?
#
loop_
_entity_poly.entity_id
_entity_poly.type
_entity_poly.pdbx_seq_one_letter_code
_entity_poly.pdbx_strand_id
1 'polypeptide(L)'
;MKFAHIADTHIKNLKYHKEYKAVFQQLYQTLKDQKVDYIIHCGDIAHTKTQISPEFVELCSDFLKNMADIAPTYVILGNHDGNLRNSYRQDAITPIVDALNHPSLHLLKNAGETHLNDEFCLNTLSVFDEENWVKPSNPDKINIGLYHGAIKYSRTDIGFVMEHGEHDISIFDDCDYSMLGDIHRTQVLNKEGTIAYAGSTIQQNFGETQDKGMFIWDIKSKTEFTREKFDFVNPKPFITINLTKTGRIPKGFKCPDGARLRLVSKSNIALERLRRAVDIAKHRFKPESITFLNKANSGDLSVEDRVDTELFENLRDEKTQQDLIKEYLKDYNVTEETLNEVFTLNSKYNKVVEESEDISRNVHWRIKKFSWDNLFNYGEGNSIDFDKLSGTVGIFGKNYSGKSSVIDALLYTIYNNTSKNIRKTYNIINQNKDYGSGVVEIEANNKTYQISRRSDKYVKKLKGKVTNEAKTQADFDYVDQVSGEVGSLNQTARGSTDKAIRNVFGDLDDFLNTSMSSQLG
;
A
#
# COMPACT_ATOMS: atom_id res chain seq x y z
N MET A 1 9.52 27.26 28.39
CA MET A 1 9.67 25.82 28.59
C MET A 1 10.03 25.14 27.29
N LYS A 2 10.83 24.08 27.35
CA LYS A 2 11.22 23.25 26.21
C LYS A 2 10.33 22.02 26.10
N PHE A 3 9.69 21.86 24.94
CA PHE A 3 8.84 20.72 24.64
C PHE A 3 9.46 19.90 23.50
N ALA A 4 9.61 18.59 23.70
CA ALA A 4 9.85 17.67 22.61
C ALA A 4 8.54 17.29 21.95
N HIS A 5 8.47 17.41 20.63
CA HIS A 5 7.31 17.06 19.82
C HIS A 5 7.65 15.92 18.87
N ILE A 6 7.02 14.78 19.12
CA ILE A 6 7.24 13.49 18.46
C ILE A 6 5.89 13.00 17.91
N ALA A 7 5.88 12.27 16.79
CA ALA A 7 4.67 11.65 16.24
C ALA A 7 5.00 10.43 15.36
N ASP A 8 3.97 9.68 14.98
CA ASP A 8 3.98 8.71 13.88
C ASP A 8 5.16 7.71 13.96
N THR A 9 5.37 7.15 15.16
CA THR A 9 6.46 6.20 15.44
C THR A 9 6.22 4.86 14.75
N HIS A 10 4.96 4.40 14.72
CA HIS A 10 4.51 3.18 14.06
C HIS A 10 5.40 1.95 14.33
N ILE A 11 5.62 1.61 15.59
CA ILE A 11 6.31 0.38 15.98
C ILE A 11 5.55 -0.80 15.36
N LYS A 12 6.27 -1.59 14.55
CA LYS A 12 5.73 -2.80 13.91
C LYS A 12 5.84 -3.99 14.85
N ASN A 13 4.99 -4.99 14.65
CA ASN A 13 5.02 -6.23 15.47
C ASN A 13 6.39 -6.93 15.48
N LEU A 14 6.97 -7.23 14.31
CA LEU A 14 8.18 -8.07 14.23
C LEU A 14 9.31 -7.48 13.37
N LYS A 15 9.05 -6.39 12.65
CA LYS A 15 9.98 -5.84 11.65
C LYS A 15 10.68 -4.60 12.19
N TYR A 16 11.97 -4.50 11.89
CA TYR A 16 12.81 -3.30 12.09
C TYR A 16 13.11 -2.91 13.54
N HIS A 17 12.93 -3.82 14.51
CA HIS A 17 13.15 -3.53 15.93
C HIS A 17 14.58 -3.10 16.26
N LYS A 18 15.58 -3.57 15.51
CA LYS A 18 16.97 -3.14 15.68
C LYS A 18 17.13 -1.66 15.31
N GLU A 19 16.47 -1.25 14.24
CA GLU A 19 16.45 0.12 13.74
C GLU A 19 15.65 1.04 14.67
N TYR A 20 14.48 0.62 15.13
CA TYR A 20 13.72 1.34 16.16
C TYR A 20 14.59 1.58 17.40
N LYS A 21 15.20 0.52 17.97
CA LYS A 21 16.06 0.64 19.15
C LYS A 21 17.22 1.62 18.92
N ALA A 22 17.88 1.58 17.75
CA ALA A 22 18.98 2.49 17.43
C ALA A 22 18.53 3.96 17.30
N VAL A 23 17.36 4.21 16.71
CA VAL A 23 16.78 5.57 16.62
C VAL A 23 16.29 6.05 17.97
N PHE A 24 15.67 5.17 18.77
CA PHE A 24 15.21 5.50 20.12
C PHE A 24 16.36 5.90 21.03
N GLN A 25 17.54 5.27 20.93
CA GLN A 25 18.72 5.72 21.68
C GLN A 25 19.17 7.14 21.30
N GLN A 26 19.14 7.49 20.00
CA GLN A 26 19.42 8.86 19.55
C GLN A 26 18.38 9.86 20.07
N LEU A 27 17.11 9.47 20.04
CA LEU A 27 16.01 10.25 20.61
C LEU A 27 16.26 10.51 22.11
N TYR A 28 16.47 9.47 22.92
CA TYR A 28 16.69 9.60 24.36
C TYR A 28 17.89 10.47 24.69
N GLN A 29 18.99 10.30 23.95
CA GLN A 29 20.18 11.13 24.14
C GLN A 29 19.87 12.59 23.83
N THR A 30 19.18 12.86 22.73
CA THR A 30 18.80 14.22 22.34
C THR A 30 17.86 14.87 23.37
N LEU A 31 16.87 14.13 23.89
CA LEU A 31 15.97 14.61 24.93
C LEU A 31 16.74 15.03 26.20
N LYS A 32 17.72 14.23 26.62
CA LYS A 32 18.60 14.52 27.76
C LYS A 32 19.50 15.73 27.50
N ASP A 33 20.15 15.79 26.33
CA ASP A 33 21.07 16.87 25.96
C ASP A 33 20.36 18.22 25.86
N GLN A 34 19.14 18.22 25.31
CA GLN A 34 18.32 19.41 25.17
C GLN A 34 17.67 19.87 26.47
N LYS A 35 17.67 18.99 27.50
CA LYS A 35 17.05 19.22 28.82
C LYS A 35 15.61 19.68 28.66
N VAL A 36 14.82 18.85 27.98
CA VAL A 36 13.41 19.15 27.74
C VAL A 36 12.63 19.12 29.04
N ASP A 37 11.67 20.04 29.19
CA ASP A 37 10.78 20.09 30.35
C ASP A 37 9.64 19.08 30.21
N TYR A 38 9.16 18.89 28.97
CA TYR A 38 8.04 18.00 28.64
C TYR A 38 8.27 17.27 27.31
N ILE A 39 7.76 16.04 27.22
CA ILE A 39 7.76 15.24 25.99
C ILE A 39 6.32 15.02 25.55
N ILE A 40 6.02 15.35 24.30
CA ILE A 40 4.69 15.25 23.71
C ILE A 40 4.74 14.30 22.52
N HIS A 41 4.02 13.19 22.60
CA HIS A 41 3.84 12.25 21.49
C HIS A 41 2.44 12.37 20.88
N CYS A 42 2.36 12.89 19.66
CA CYS A 42 1.12 13.19 18.95
C CYS A 42 0.54 11.98 18.21
N GLY A 43 0.39 10.81 18.87
CA GLY A 43 -0.28 9.63 18.30
C GLY A 43 0.51 8.79 17.29
N ASP A 44 -0.07 7.63 16.95
CA ASP A 44 0.45 6.58 16.08
C ASP A 44 1.77 5.96 16.55
N ILE A 45 1.71 5.38 17.75
CA ILE A 45 2.77 4.54 18.28
C ILE A 45 2.69 3.14 17.66
N ALA A 46 1.49 2.59 17.48
CA ALA A 46 1.29 1.30 16.84
C ALA A 46 1.21 1.41 15.31
N HIS A 47 1.66 0.37 14.61
CA HIS A 47 1.48 0.28 13.16
C HIS A 47 0.17 -0.43 12.76
N THR A 48 -0.19 -1.50 13.48
CA THR A 48 -1.23 -2.47 13.09
C THR A 48 -2.52 -2.38 13.93
N LYS A 49 -2.83 -1.21 14.50
CA LYS A 49 -4.02 -1.03 15.34
C LYS A 49 -3.98 -2.00 16.51
N THR A 50 -4.98 -2.87 16.59
CA THR A 50 -5.23 -3.75 17.72
C THR A 50 -4.70 -5.17 17.51
N GLN A 51 -4.00 -5.43 16.40
CA GLN A 51 -3.27 -6.68 16.18
C GLN A 51 -1.83 -6.51 16.64
N ILE A 52 -1.58 -6.87 17.89
CA ILE A 52 -0.32 -6.60 18.58
C ILE A 52 0.41 -7.90 18.91
N SER A 53 1.73 -7.94 18.69
CA SER A 53 2.60 -9.06 19.11
C SER A 53 3.32 -8.79 20.44
N PRO A 54 3.81 -9.82 21.14
CA PRO A 54 4.59 -9.64 22.37
C PRO A 54 5.81 -8.74 22.20
N GLU A 55 6.50 -8.82 21.06
CA GLU A 55 7.69 -8.01 20.76
C GLU A 55 7.34 -6.53 20.60
N PHE A 56 6.17 -6.21 20.01
CA PHE A 56 5.67 -4.84 20.03
C PHE A 56 5.44 -4.37 21.46
N VAL A 57 4.80 -5.19 22.30
CA VAL A 57 4.50 -4.81 23.69
C VAL A 57 5.79 -4.51 24.44
N GLU A 58 6.82 -5.34 24.31
CA GLU A 58 8.14 -5.13 24.91
C GLU A 58 8.76 -3.79 24.43
N LEU A 59 8.88 -3.61 23.11
CA LEU A 59 9.53 -2.43 22.54
C LEU A 59 8.76 -1.13 22.82
N CYS A 60 7.42 -1.18 22.79
CA CYS A 60 6.56 -0.05 23.11
C CYS A 60 6.63 0.31 24.61
N SER A 61 6.64 -0.71 25.49
CA SER A 61 6.80 -0.50 26.93
C SER A 61 8.12 0.17 27.25
N ASP A 62 9.22 -0.33 26.68
CA ASP A 62 10.54 0.28 26.79
C ASP A 62 10.52 1.70 26.23
N PHE A 63 9.87 1.90 25.08
CA PHE A 63 9.83 3.20 24.42
C PHE A 63 9.21 4.29 25.29
N LEU A 64 8.01 4.01 25.80
CA LEU A 64 7.24 4.92 26.66
C LEU A 64 7.93 5.14 28.01
N LYS A 65 8.42 4.06 28.63
CA LYS A 65 9.11 4.14 29.92
C LYS A 65 10.38 5.00 29.83
N ASN A 66 11.23 4.78 28.83
CA ASN A 66 12.49 5.52 28.70
C ASN A 66 12.25 7.02 28.44
N MET A 67 11.18 7.41 27.74
CA MET A 67 10.80 8.82 27.62
C MET A 67 10.37 9.40 28.98
N ALA A 68 9.49 8.68 29.69
CA ALA A 68 8.97 9.11 30.98
C ALA A 68 10.02 9.15 32.10
N ASP A 69 11.07 8.31 32.01
CA ASP A 69 12.26 8.35 32.88
C ASP A 69 13.10 9.63 32.65
N ILE A 70 12.98 10.29 31.50
CA ILE A 70 13.74 11.51 31.15
C ILE A 70 12.99 12.78 31.55
N ALA A 71 11.71 12.88 31.18
CA ALA A 71 10.85 14.03 31.48
C ALA A 71 9.37 13.63 31.45
N PRO A 72 8.47 14.39 32.11
CA PRO A 72 7.03 14.18 32.00
C PRO A 72 6.57 14.04 30.55
N THR A 73 5.99 12.89 30.24
CA THR A 73 5.65 12.45 28.90
C THR A 73 4.14 12.36 28.75
N TYR A 74 3.60 13.11 27.79
CA TYR A 74 2.19 13.15 27.45
C TYR A 74 1.99 12.53 26.06
N VAL A 75 1.08 11.58 25.97
CA VAL A 75 0.79 10.82 24.75
C VAL A 75 -0.68 11.03 24.42
N ILE A 76 -1.00 11.37 23.17
CA ILE A 76 -2.37 11.23 22.62
C ILE A 76 -2.41 9.98 21.74
N LEU A 77 -3.61 9.44 21.50
CA LEU A 77 -3.78 8.32 20.58
C LEU A 77 -3.96 8.80 19.14
N GLY A 78 -3.39 8.06 18.20
CA GLY A 78 -3.62 8.24 16.76
C GLY A 78 -4.56 7.20 16.16
N ASN A 79 -4.83 7.33 14.86
CA ASN A 79 -5.79 6.49 14.16
C ASN A 79 -5.30 5.03 13.97
N HIS A 80 -4.00 4.78 14.08
CA HIS A 80 -3.35 3.48 14.05
C HIS A 80 -3.14 2.87 15.45
N ASP A 81 -3.44 3.58 16.53
CA ASP A 81 -3.36 3.03 17.89
C ASP A 81 -4.62 2.24 18.27
N GLY A 82 -5.76 2.51 17.63
CA GLY A 82 -7.02 1.83 17.92
C GLY A 82 -7.93 1.67 16.71
N ASN A 83 -9.19 1.30 16.95
CA ASN A 83 -10.19 1.21 15.91
C ASN A 83 -11.27 2.29 16.09
N LEU A 84 -11.12 3.41 15.39
CA LEU A 84 -12.07 4.53 15.43
C LEU A 84 -13.51 4.15 15.02
N ARG A 85 -13.71 3.01 14.33
CA ARG A 85 -15.05 2.52 13.96
C ARG A 85 -15.75 1.71 15.05
N ASN A 86 -15.03 1.33 16.10
CA ASN A 86 -15.57 0.53 17.19
C ASN A 86 -15.02 1.03 18.52
N SER A 87 -15.72 2.01 19.10
CA SER A 87 -15.38 2.62 20.39
C SER A 87 -15.39 1.62 21.56
N TYR A 88 -16.08 0.48 21.44
CA TYR A 88 -16.05 -0.58 22.45
C TYR A 88 -14.77 -1.43 22.41
N ARG A 89 -13.99 -1.37 21.32
CA ARG A 89 -12.74 -2.12 21.20
C ARG A 89 -11.61 -1.33 21.84
N GLN A 90 -10.89 -1.97 22.74
CA GLN A 90 -9.72 -1.37 23.38
C GLN A 90 -8.63 -1.01 22.34
N ASP A 91 -7.92 0.09 22.58
CA ASP A 91 -6.75 0.50 21.80
C ASP A 91 -5.47 -0.25 22.25
N ALA A 92 -4.40 -0.14 21.48
CA ALA A 92 -3.16 -0.86 21.71
C ALA A 92 -2.28 -0.26 22.81
N ILE A 93 -2.49 1.01 23.19
CA ILE A 93 -1.54 1.78 23.99
C ILE A 93 -2.02 1.90 25.44
N THR A 94 -3.31 2.14 25.67
CA THR A 94 -3.91 2.26 27.02
C THR A 94 -3.51 1.09 27.93
N PRO A 95 -3.64 -0.20 27.53
CA PRO A 95 -3.25 -1.30 28.40
C PRO A 95 -1.77 -1.32 28.78
N ILE A 96 -0.90 -0.82 27.89
CA ILE A 96 0.55 -0.75 28.13
C ILE A 96 0.86 0.38 29.12
N VAL A 97 0.28 1.56 28.92
CA VAL A 97 0.44 2.70 29.83
C VAL A 97 -0.06 2.36 31.24
N ASP A 98 -1.25 1.77 31.34
CA ASP A 98 -1.85 1.36 32.62
C ASP A 98 -0.97 0.32 33.33
N ALA A 99 -0.42 -0.65 32.59
CA ALA A 99 0.45 -1.68 33.15
C ALA A 99 1.82 -1.14 33.59
N LEU A 100 2.37 -0.16 32.87
CA LEU A 100 3.61 0.52 33.26
C LEU A 100 3.44 1.32 34.56
N ASN A 101 2.25 1.93 34.75
CA ASN A 101 1.91 2.75 35.92
C ASN A 101 3.03 3.73 36.32
N HIS A 102 3.62 4.39 35.32
CA HIS A 102 4.76 5.27 35.52
C HIS A 102 4.27 6.68 35.88
N PRO A 103 4.75 7.30 36.98
CA PRO A 103 4.19 8.54 37.51
C PRO A 103 4.31 9.75 36.56
N SER A 104 5.33 9.73 35.69
CA SER A 104 5.58 10.78 34.69
C SER A 104 5.06 10.44 33.29
N LEU A 105 4.26 9.38 33.13
CA LEU A 105 3.67 8.98 31.85
C LEU A 105 2.16 9.21 31.88
N HIS A 106 1.68 10.06 30.99
CA HIS A 106 0.29 10.49 30.96
C HIS A 106 -0.32 10.21 29.58
N LEU A 107 -1.35 9.37 29.54
CA LEU A 107 -2.13 9.14 28.32
C LEU A 107 -3.35 10.05 28.30
N LEU A 108 -3.39 10.97 27.34
CA LEU A 108 -4.49 11.89 27.09
C LEU A 108 -5.39 11.29 26.01
N LYS A 109 -6.17 10.28 26.39
CA LYS A 109 -7.04 9.52 25.47
C LYS A 109 -8.26 10.32 25.00
N ASN A 110 -8.87 11.08 25.90
CA ASN A 110 -10.08 11.85 25.65
C ASN A 110 -9.74 13.30 25.33
N ALA A 111 -10.71 14.01 24.75
CA ALA A 111 -10.54 15.44 24.53
C ALA A 111 -10.59 16.22 25.84
N GLY A 112 -9.86 17.33 25.90
CA GLY A 112 -9.88 18.21 27.07
C GLY A 112 -8.56 18.90 27.38
N GLU A 113 -8.58 19.62 28.50
CA GLU A 113 -7.47 20.42 28.98
C GLU A 113 -6.60 19.65 29.97
N THR A 114 -5.28 19.79 29.85
CA THR A 114 -4.30 19.29 30.82
C THR A 114 -3.38 20.43 31.23
N HIS A 115 -3.61 20.96 32.42
CA HIS A 115 -2.79 22.04 32.97
C HIS A 115 -1.44 21.48 33.46
N LEU A 116 -0.36 21.91 32.82
CA LEU A 116 1.00 21.53 33.21
C LEU A 116 1.47 22.33 34.43
N ASN A 117 1.10 23.60 34.48
CA ASN A 117 1.36 24.54 35.58
C ASN A 117 0.47 25.79 35.43
N ASP A 118 0.80 26.86 36.14
CA ASP A 118 0.06 28.13 36.11
C ASP A 118 0.17 28.88 34.77
N GLU A 119 1.18 28.58 33.96
CA GLU A 119 1.45 29.26 32.69
C GLU A 119 1.08 28.44 31.44
N PHE A 120 1.20 27.10 31.48
CA PHE A 120 1.03 26.24 30.30
C PHE A 120 -0.14 25.25 30.42
N CYS A 121 -0.87 25.07 29.32
CA CYS A 121 -1.96 24.12 29.19
C CYS A 121 -1.88 23.35 27.86
N LEU A 122 -2.02 22.03 27.90
CA LEU A 122 -2.22 21.19 26.72
C LEU A 122 -3.71 21.06 26.44
N ASN A 123 -4.10 21.24 25.18
CA ASN A 123 -5.49 21.12 24.73
C ASN A 123 -5.58 19.97 23.74
N THR A 124 -6.04 18.82 24.21
CA THR A 124 -6.10 17.60 23.40
C THR A 124 -7.38 17.57 22.58
N LEU A 125 -7.23 17.57 21.26
CA LEU A 125 -8.28 17.29 20.29
C LEU A 125 -8.18 15.81 19.90
N SER A 126 -8.81 14.94 20.69
CA SER A 126 -8.70 13.49 20.47
C SER A 126 -9.63 13.03 19.35
N VAL A 127 -9.09 12.25 18.40
CA VAL A 127 -9.86 11.55 17.35
C VAL A 127 -10.72 10.40 17.90
N PHE A 128 -10.53 10.01 19.17
CA PHE A 128 -11.42 9.06 19.84
C PHE A 128 -12.61 9.74 20.53
N ASP A 129 -12.62 11.08 20.59
CA ASP A 129 -13.54 11.84 21.42
C ASP A 129 -13.85 13.23 20.83
N GLU A 130 -14.10 13.28 19.52
CA GLU A 130 -14.32 14.52 18.77
C GLU A 130 -15.51 15.34 19.27
N GLU A 131 -16.55 14.66 19.75
CA GLU A 131 -17.79 15.30 20.22
C GLU A 131 -17.57 16.16 21.48
N ASN A 132 -16.50 15.91 22.24
CA ASN A 132 -16.19 16.59 23.50
C ASN A 132 -15.05 17.60 23.36
N TRP A 133 -14.71 18.02 22.13
CA TRP A 133 -13.71 19.06 21.91
C TRP A 133 -14.15 20.39 22.53
N VAL A 134 -13.27 20.96 23.35
CA VAL A 134 -13.51 22.21 24.06
C VAL A 134 -12.46 23.24 23.67
N LYS A 135 -12.89 24.51 23.63
CA LYS A 135 -11.96 25.64 23.54
C LYS A 135 -11.22 25.80 24.87
N PRO A 136 -9.98 26.34 24.86
CA PRO A 136 -9.27 26.64 26.09
C PRO A 136 -10.10 27.50 27.04
N SER A 137 -10.23 27.06 28.29
CA SER A 137 -11.02 27.75 29.31
C SER A 137 -10.31 28.98 29.87
N ASN A 138 -8.97 28.97 29.86
CA ASN A 138 -8.14 30.07 30.34
C ASN A 138 -7.27 30.65 29.20
N PRO A 139 -7.64 31.81 28.63
CA PRO A 139 -6.88 32.45 27.56
C PRO A 139 -5.59 33.13 28.05
N ASP A 140 -5.38 33.32 29.35
CA ASP A 140 -4.16 33.93 29.89
C ASP A 140 -2.98 32.95 29.90
N LYS A 141 -3.26 31.64 29.93
CA LYS A 141 -2.24 30.59 29.77
C LYS A 141 -1.77 30.47 28.33
N ILE A 142 -0.57 29.94 28.15
CA ILE A 142 -0.06 29.47 26.87
C ILE A 142 -0.71 28.12 26.56
N ASN A 143 -1.60 28.13 25.57
CA ASN A 143 -2.41 26.99 25.15
C ASN A 143 -1.76 26.29 23.96
N ILE A 144 -1.44 25.01 24.14
CA ILE A 144 -0.81 24.16 23.11
C ILE A 144 -1.82 23.11 22.66
N GLY A 145 -2.33 23.24 21.44
CA GLY A 145 -3.22 22.27 20.81
C GLY A 145 -2.48 20.98 20.42
N LEU A 146 -3.03 19.82 20.79
CA LEU A 146 -2.52 18.51 20.42
C LEU A 146 -3.54 17.81 19.55
N TYR A 147 -3.15 17.39 18.35
CA TYR A 147 -4.06 16.74 17.41
C TYR A 147 -3.34 15.67 16.58
N HIS A 148 -4.06 14.61 16.24
CA HIS A 148 -3.58 13.56 15.36
C HIS A 148 -4.58 13.35 14.22
N GLY A 149 -4.30 13.92 13.06
CA GLY A 149 -5.17 13.82 11.90
C GLY A 149 -4.81 14.81 10.80
N ALA A 150 -5.48 14.71 9.65
CA ALA A 150 -5.12 15.45 8.45
C ALA A 150 -5.77 16.84 8.40
N ILE A 151 -4.96 17.89 8.46
CA ILE A 151 -5.40 19.29 8.28
C ILE A 151 -5.38 19.67 6.80
N LYS A 152 -6.40 20.43 6.38
CA LYS A 152 -6.52 20.93 5.01
C LYS A 152 -5.24 21.64 4.55
N TYR A 153 -4.83 21.40 3.31
CA TYR A 153 -3.60 21.87 2.66
C TYR A 153 -2.27 21.33 3.20
N SER A 154 -2.30 20.40 4.16
CA SER A 154 -1.11 19.61 4.50
C SER A 154 -0.61 18.80 3.30
N ARG A 155 0.69 18.53 3.28
CA ARG A 155 1.36 17.82 2.19
C ARG A 155 1.91 16.49 2.67
N THR A 156 1.64 15.43 1.91
CA THR A 156 2.25 14.11 2.12
C THR A 156 3.71 14.08 1.63
N ASP A 157 4.49 13.06 2.00
CA ASP A 157 5.87 12.87 1.51
C ASP A 157 5.95 12.75 -0.03
N ILE A 158 4.88 12.27 -0.68
CA ILE A 158 4.78 12.17 -2.15
C ILE A 158 4.35 13.48 -2.83
N GLY A 159 4.11 14.55 -2.07
CA GLY A 159 3.80 15.88 -2.57
C GLY A 159 2.32 16.15 -2.86
N PHE A 160 1.42 15.23 -2.53
CA PHE A 160 -0.02 15.44 -2.66
C PHE A 160 -0.51 16.42 -1.59
N VAL A 161 -1.29 17.42 -2.00
CA VAL A 161 -1.92 18.43 -1.12
C VAL A 161 -3.30 17.94 -0.72
N MET A 162 -3.58 17.91 0.58
CA MET A 162 -4.90 17.54 1.12
C MET A 162 -5.93 18.64 0.83
N GLU A 163 -6.65 18.57 -0.30
CA GLU A 163 -7.72 19.54 -0.63
C GLU A 163 -8.98 19.38 0.24
N HIS A 164 -9.19 18.18 0.79
CA HIS A 164 -10.25 17.82 1.73
C HIS A 164 -9.64 17.15 2.98
N GLY A 165 -9.09 17.96 3.89
CA GLY A 165 -8.66 17.48 5.22
C GLY A 165 -9.86 17.20 6.13
N GLU A 166 -9.64 16.51 7.26
CA GLU A 166 -10.66 16.25 8.29
C GLU A 166 -11.14 17.57 8.90
N HIS A 167 -10.20 18.48 9.17
CA HIS A 167 -10.48 19.83 9.66
C HIS A 167 -9.70 20.91 8.90
N ASP A 168 -10.20 22.13 8.99
CA ASP A 168 -9.49 23.33 8.56
C ASP A 168 -8.50 23.80 9.63
N ILE A 169 -7.47 24.54 9.25
CA ILE A 169 -6.45 25.05 10.17
C ILE A 169 -7.04 25.93 11.29
N SER A 170 -8.19 26.57 11.03
CA SER A 170 -8.93 27.40 11.99
C SER A 170 -9.37 26.67 13.27
N ILE A 171 -9.33 25.33 13.29
CA ILE A 171 -9.58 24.56 14.52
C ILE A 171 -8.61 24.92 15.66
N PHE A 172 -7.42 25.44 15.31
CA PHE A 172 -6.40 25.83 16.27
C PHE A 172 -6.41 27.32 16.60
N ASP A 173 -7.38 28.10 16.13
CA ASP A 173 -7.41 29.58 16.30
C ASP A 173 -7.42 30.02 17.78
N ASP A 174 -7.95 29.18 18.67
CA ASP A 174 -7.97 29.46 20.12
C ASP A 174 -6.69 28.96 20.84
N CYS A 175 -5.73 28.34 20.14
CA CYS A 175 -4.45 27.87 20.68
C CYS A 175 -3.28 28.77 20.25
N ASP A 176 -2.32 28.99 21.14
CA ASP A 176 -1.12 29.77 20.82
C ASP A 176 -0.12 28.96 19.97
N TYR A 177 -0.03 27.65 20.22
CA TYR A 177 0.80 26.70 19.50
C TYR A 177 0.02 25.42 19.18
N SER A 178 0.44 24.65 18.18
CA SER A 178 -0.15 23.33 17.91
C SER A 178 0.87 22.32 17.42
N MET A 179 0.87 21.16 18.08
CA MET A 179 1.73 20.02 17.82
C MET A 179 0.88 18.89 17.22
N LEU A 180 1.22 18.49 16.00
CA LEU A 180 0.39 17.59 15.20
C LEU A 180 1.11 16.27 14.85
N GLY A 181 0.32 15.21 14.63
CA GLY A 181 0.71 13.90 14.04
C GLY A 181 -0.30 13.42 12.99
N ASP A 182 -0.07 12.27 12.34
CA ASP A 182 -0.75 11.65 11.16
C ASP A 182 -0.02 11.91 9.84
N ILE A 183 0.53 13.11 9.65
CA ILE A 183 1.27 13.43 8.43
C ILE A 183 2.77 13.16 8.64
N HIS A 184 3.26 12.08 8.02
CA HIS A 184 4.63 11.58 8.15
C HIS A 184 5.71 12.56 7.66
N ARG A 185 5.32 13.55 6.86
CA ARG A 185 6.20 14.62 6.39
C ARG A 185 6.27 15.73 7.42
N THR A 186 7.48 16.00 7.92
CA THR A 186 7.75 17.19 8.72
C THR A 186 7.40 18.45 7.94
N GLN A 187 6.51 19.27 8.51
CA GLN A 187 6.09 20.51 7.88
C GLN A 187 5.47 21.49 8.88
N VAL A 188 5.36 22.73 8.43
CA VAL A 188 4.78 23.86 9.16
C VAL A 188 3.59 24.35 8.35
N LEU A 189 2.44 24.55 9.01
CA LEU A 189 1.19 24.85 8.31
C LEU A 189 0.90 26.35 8.18
N ASN A 190 1.48 27.19 9.04
CA ASN A 190 1.30 28.63 9.02
C ASN A 190 2.63 29.40 8.89
N LYS A 191 2.54 30.68 8.54
CA LYS A 191 3.72 31.53 8.32
C LYS A 191 4.45 31.84 9.62
N GLU A 192 3.69 31.96 10.70
CA GLU A 192 4.13 32.28 12.06
C GLU A 192 4.90 31.11 12.68
N GLY A 193 4.73 29.90 12.13
CA GLY A 193 5.46 28.72 12.54
C GLY A 193 4.94 28.05 13.80
N THR A 194 3.79 28.45 14.31
CA THR A 194 3.21 27.97 15.58
C THR A 194 2.47 26.63 15.43
N ILE A 195 2.16 26.19 14.19
CA ILE A 195 1.46 24.94 13.90
C ILE A 195 2.35 24.04 13.04
N ALA A 196 2.70 22.85 13.54
CA ALA A 196 3.57 21.93 12.79
C ALA A 196 3.22 20.45 12.98
N TYR A 197 3.52 19.66 11.95
CA TYR A 197 3.66 18.21 12.05
C TYR A 197 5.13 17.87 12.26
N ALA A 198 5.42 17.09 13.31
CA ALA A 198 6.78 16.56 13.52
C ALA A 198 7.18 15.60 12.39
N GLY A 199 6.20 14.90 11.81
CA GLY A 199 6.43 13.76 10.94
C GLY A 199 6.86 12.52 11.73
N SER A 200 7.18 11.45 11.00
CA SER A 200 7.57 10.19 11.64
C SER A 200 8.88 10.30 12.39
N THR A 201 8.94 9.65 13.55
CA THR A 201 10.16 9.48 14.35
C THR A 201 11.24 8.70 13.58
N ILE A 202 10.83 7.73 12.76
CA ILE A 202 11.69 6.91 11.91
C ILE A 202 10.98 6.59 10.59
N GLN A 203 11.77 6.48 9.52
CA GLN A 203 11.27 6.17 8.18
C GLN A 203 10.61 4.79 8.12
N GLN A 204 9.35 4.71 7.67
CA GLN A 204 8.59 3.45 7.65
C GLN A 204 8.67 2.69 6.32
N ASN A 205 8.89 3.40 5.20
CA ASN A 205 8.87 2.84 3.85
C ASN A 205 9.56 3.76 2.81
N PHE A 206 9.63 3.32 1.55
CA PHE A 206 10.26 4.07 0.44
C PHE A 206 9.51 5.32 -0.04
N GLY A 207 8.29 5.56 0.45
CA GLY A 207 7.51 6.76 0.17
C GLY A 207 7.92 7.95 1.04
N GLU A 208 8.63 7.70 2.13
CA GLU A 208 9.07 8.71 3.09
C GLU A 208 10.50 9.16 2.81
N THR A 209 10.78 10.42 3.14
CA THR A 209 12.13 10.98 3.14
C THR A 209 12.96 10.51 4.34
N GLN A 210 14.27 10.80 4.35
CA GLN A 210 15.17 10.37 5.44
C GLN A 210 15.24 11.36 6.60
N ASP A 211 14.71 12.56 6.44
CA ASP A 211 14.69 13.61 7.46
C ASP A 211 13.56 13.31 8.47
N LYS A 212 13.75 12.26 9.26
CA LYS A 212 12.82 11.76 10.28
C LYS A 212 13.40 11.99 11.67
N GLY A 213 12.56 12.33 12.63
CA GLY A 213 13.00 12.64 13.98
C GLY A 213 11.96 13.40 14.78
N MET A 214 12.34 14.54 15.37
CA MET A 214 11.46 15.31 16.24
C MET A 214 11.69 16.83 16.14
N PHE A 215 10.77 17.60 16.71
CA PHE A 215 11.01 19.01 17.01
C PHE A 215 11.30 19.24 18.49
N ILE A 216 12.17 20.20 18.78
CA ILE A 216 12.27 20.84 20.09
C ILE A 216 11.72 22.26 19.96
N TRP A 217 10.70 22.56 20.75
CA TRP A 217 10.10 23.87 20.87
C TRP A 217 10.61 24.53 22.15
N ASP A 218 11.25 25.69 22.07
CA ASP A 218 11.55 26.51 23.23
C ASP A 218 10.59 27.71 23.28
N ILE A 219 9.53 27.59 24.06
CA ILE A 219 8.43 28.56 24.14
C ILE A 219 8.67 29.47 25.35
N LYS A 220 8.82 30.78 25.12
CA LYS A 220 9.04 31.79 26.18
C LYS A 220 7.77 32.55 26.54
N SER A 221 6.91 32.80 25.55
CA SER A 221 5.62 33.48 25.70
C SER A 221 4.68 33.03 24.60
N LYS A 222 3.49 33.64 24.47
CA LYS A 222 2.54 33.37 23.37
C LYS A 222 3.06 33.78 21.98
N THR A 223 4.07 34.64 21.93
CA THR A 223 4.59 35.21 20.68
C THR A 223 6.09 34.96 20.47
N GLU A 224 6.81 34.59 21.52
CA GLU A 224 8.25 34.37 21.48
C GLU A 224 8.57 32.89 21.67
N PHE A 225 9.06 32.25 20.61
CA PHE A 225 9.49 30.86 20.64
C PHE A 225 10.57 30.59 19.57
N THR A 226 11.30 29.50 19.76
CA THR A 226 12.09 28.88 18.70
C THR A 226 11.66 27.43 18.51
N ARG A 227 11.84 26.92 17.30
CA ARG A 227 11.63 25.51 16.98
C ARG A 227 12.80 24.99 16.17
N GLU A 228 13.45 23.95 16.66
CA GLU A 228 14.58 23.30 16.01
C GLU A 228 14.23 21.84 15.68
N LYS A 229 14.61 21.40 14.48
CA LYS A 229 14.41 20.02 14.04
C LYS A 229 15.65 19.19 14.36
N PHE A 230 15.45 18.02 14.95
CA PHE A 230 16.50 17.04 15.18
C PHE A 230 16.19 15.79 14.34
N ASP A 231 17.02 15.53 13.34
CA ASP A 231 16.92 14.33 12.50
C ASP A 231 17.72 13.18 13.12
N PHE A 232 17.17 11.96 13.06
CA PHE A 232 17.84 10.76 13.53
C PHE A 232 18.35 9.92 12.37
N VAL A 233 19.55 9.35 12.56
CA VAL A 233 20.17 8.48 11.56
C VAL A 233 19.51 7.11 11.64
N ASN A 234 18.76 6.74 10.59
CA ASN A 234 18.29 5.37 10.40
C ASN A 234 19.47 4.50 9.97
N PRO A 235 19.84 3.44 10.73
CA PRO A 235 20.96 2.58 10.37
C PRO A 235 20.73 1.77 9.09
N LYS A 236 19.47 1.54 8.70
CA LYS A 236 19.11 0.80 7.48
C LYS A 236 17.97 1.51 6.72
N PRO A 237 18.26 2.66 6.10
CA PRO A 237 17.25 3.51 5.50
C PRO A 237 16.65 2.89 4.24
N PHE A 238 15.43 3.32 3.89
CA PHE A 238 14.78 3.06 2.61
C PHE A 238 15.22 4.11 1.58
N ILE A 239 15.99 3.68 0.59
CA ILE A 239 16.60 4.58 -0.40
C ILE A 239 16.12 4.22 -1.79
N THR A 240 15.62 5.23 -2.51
CA THR A 240 15.23 5.10 -3.92
C THR A 240 16.35 5.58 -4.84
N ILE A 241 16.81 4.70 -5.73
CA ILE A 241 17.79 4.99 -6.76
C ILE A 241 17.06 5.16 -8.09
N ASN A 242 16.97 6.39 -8.58
CA ASN A 242 16.50 6.63 -9.94
C ASN A 242 17.61 6.27 -10.93
N LEU A 243 17.38 5.27 -11.78
CA LEU A 243 18.33 4.86 -12.82
C LEU A 243 18.42 5.95 -13.91
N THR A 244 19.57 6.05 -14.56
CA THR A 244 19.73 6.87 -15.76
C THR A 244 18.82 6.35 -16.89
N LYS A 245 18.58 7.16 -17.92
CA LYS A 245 17.86 6.74 -19.14
C LYS A 245 18.44 5.46 -19.77
N THR A 246 19.73 5.20 -19.55
CA THR A 246 20.46 4.02 -20.05
C THR A 246 20.46 2.82 -19.10
N GLY A 247 19.80 2.90 -17.94
CA GLY A 247 19.68 1.81 -16.97
C GLY A 247 20.83 1.71 -15.98
N ARG A 248 21.64 2.75 -15.86
CA ARG A 248 22.81 2.75 -14.96
C ARG A 248 22.48 3.44 -13.65
N ILE A 249 23.16 3.01 -12.59
CA ILE A 249 23.16 3.73 -11.31
C ILE A 249 23.90 5.06 -11.52
N PRO A 250 23.35 6.20 -11.05
CA PRO A 250 24.02 7.49 -11.16
C PRO A 250 25.46 7.44 -10.63
N LYS A 251 26.38 8.07 -11.37
CA LYS A 251 27.79 8.16 -10.95
C LYS A 251 27.87 8.88 -9.61
N GLY A 252 28.71 8.39 -8.70
CA GLY A 252 28.89 8.99 -7.38
C GLY A 252 27.76 8.72 -6.38
N PHE A 253 26.71 7.96 -6.75
CA PHE A 253 25.68 7.57 -5.79
C PHE A 253 26.29 6.80 -4.62
N LYS A 254 25.92 7.20 -3.40
CA LYS A 254 26.34 6.59 -2.13
C LYS A 254 25.10 6.30 -1.29
N CYS A 255 25.13 5.21 -0.56
CA CYS A 255 24.16 4.90 0.48
C CYS A 255 24.85 4.17 1.63
N PRO A 256 24.28 4.19 2.84
CA PRO A 256 24.79 3.40 3.95
C PRO A 256 24.76 1.89 3.65
N ASP A 257 25.68 1.15 4.25
CA ASP A 257 25.71 -0.30 4.18
C ASP A 257 24.44 -0.89 4.81
N GLY A 258 23.89 -1.94 4.19
CA GLY A 258 22.67 -2.58 4.68
C GLY A 258 21.38 -1.77 4.45
N ALA A 259 21.44 -0.64 3.73
CA ALA A 259 20.25 0.09 3.31
C ALA A 259 19.29 -0.79 2.49
N ARG A 260 18.01 -0.47 2.54
CA ARG A 260 16.97 -1.09 1.70
C ARG A 260 16.86 -0.26 0.43
N LEU A 261 17.07 -0.88 -0.73
CA LEU A 261 17.15 -0.15 -2.00
C LEU A 261 15.91 -0.41 -2.87
N ARG A 262 15.41 0.65 -3.50
CA ARG A 262 14.41 0.59 -4.56
C ARG A 262 14.98 1.21 -5.82
N LEU A 263 15.18 0.42 -6.87
CA LEU A 263 15.62 0.92 -8.16
C LEU A 263 14.39 1.35 -8.96
N VAL A 264 14.38 2.58 -9.45
CA VAL A 264 13.28 3.13 -10.24
C VAL A 264 13.79 3.44 -11.64
N SER A 265 13.14 2.87 -12.65
CA SER A 265 13.33 3.29 -14.04
C SER A 265 12.23 4.25 -14.45
N LYS A 266 12.57 5.40 -15.03
CA LYS A 266 11.60 6.33 -15.65
C LYS A 266 11.51 6.18 -17.17
N SER A 267 12.30 5.28 -17.76
CA SER A 267 12.35 5.05 -19.20
C SER A 267 12.17 3.56 -19.47
N ASN A 268 11.77 3.21 -20.69
CA ASN A 268 11.73 1.80 -21.07
C ASN A 268 13.17 1.30 -21.22
N ILE A 269 13.61 0.39 -20.33
CA ILE A 269 14.99 -0.08 -20.26
C ILE A 269 14.95 -1.60 -20.40
N ALA A 270 15.76 -2.14 -21.31
CA ALA A 270 15.87 -3.57 -21.54
C ALA A 270 16.15 -4.33 -20.23
N LEU A 271 15.46 -5.47 -20.04
CA LEU A 271 15.49 -6.26 -18.81
C LEU A 271 16.92 -6.67 -18.41
N GLU A 272 17.76 -6.99 -19.38
CA GLU A 272 19.18 -7.34 -19.16
C GLU A 272 19.94 -6.20 -18.47
N ARG A 273 19.73 -4.94 -18.89
CA ARG A 273 20.35 -3.77 -18.27
C ARG A 273 19.82 -3.52 -16.86
N LEU A 274 18.55 -3.82 -16.61
CA LEU A 274 17.95 -3.74 -15.28
C LEU A 274 18.52 -4.81 -14.35
N ARG A 275 18.65 -6.06 -14.81
CA ARG A 275 19.31 -7.14 -14.07
C ARG A 275 20.75 -6.75 -13.71
N ARG A 276 21.50 -6.23 -14.68
CA ARG A 276 22.86 -5.70 -14.45
C ARG A 276 22.88 -4.58 -13.41
N ALA A 277 21.91 -3.65 -13.44
CA ALA A 277 21.82 -2.59 -12.44
C ALA A 277 21.55 -3.12 -11.03
N VAL A 278 20.68 -4.13 -10.91
CA VAL A 278 20.38 -4.83 -9.65
C VAL A 278 21.64 -5.54 -9.14
N ASP A 279 22.37 -6.26 -9.99
CA ASP A 279 23.59 -6.97 -9.59
C ASP A 279 24.71 -6.01 -9.18
N ILE A 280 24.88 -4.90 -9.90
CA ILE A 280 25.81 -3.84 -9.49
C ILE A 280 25.39 -3.27 -8.14
N ALA A 281 24.11 -3.00 -7.91
CA ALA A 281 23.63 -2.47 -6.64
C ALA A 281 23.86 -3.46 -5.48
N LYS A 282 23.60 -4.76 -5.70
CA LYS A 282 23.85 -5.82 -4.72
C LYS A 282 25.33 -5.88 -4.31
N HIS A 283 26.24 -5.90 -5.28
CA HIS A 283 27.68 -6.01 -5.00
C HIS A 283 28.27 -4.71 -4.43
N ARG A 284 27.85 -3.56 -4.97
CA ARG A 284 28.42 -2.25 -4.60
C ARG A 284 27.94 -1.75 -3.24
N PHE A 285 26.68 -2.00 -2.89
CA PHE A 285 26.05 -1.40 -1.71
C PHE A 285 25.64 -2.40 -0.62
N LYS A 286 25.74 -3.71 -0.89
CA LYS A 286 25.39 -4.80 0.04
C LYS A 286 24.07 -4.53 0.79
N PRO A 287 22.97 -4.27 0.07
CA PRO A 287 21.71 -3.87 0.68
C PRO A 287 21.07 -5.03 1.44
N GLU A 288 20.26 -4.73 2.45
CA GLU A 288 19.44 -5.76 3.12
C GLU A 288 18.39 -6.34 2.15
N SER A 289 17.82 -5.48 1.32
CA SER A 289 16.81 -5.87 0.33
C SER A 289 16.89 -4.94 -0.88
N ILE A 290 16.60 -5.47 -2.06
CA ILE A 290 16.49 -4.70 -3.29
C ILE A 290 15.13 -4.94 -3.94
N THR A 291 14.46 -3.86 -4.31
CA THR A 291 13.18 -3.88 -5.04
C THR A 291 13.32 -3.07 -6.32
N PHE A 292 12.52 -3.38 -7.33
CA PHE A 292 12.54 -2.67 -8.61
C PHE A 292 11.14 -2.16 -8.94
N LEU A 293 11.06 -0.94 -9.50
CA LEU A 293 9.83 -0.30 -9.92
C LEU A 293 10.04 0.33 -11.31
N ASN A 294 9.24 -0.11 -12.29
CA ASN A 294 9.23 0.52 -13.61
C ASN A 294 8.14 1.62 -13.65
N LYS A 295 8.58 2.87 -13.89
CA LYS A 295 7.72 4.05 -14.03
C LYS A 295 7.68 4.59 -15.47
N ALA A 296 8.24 3.88 -16.45
CA ALA A 296 8.27 4.31 -17.86
C ALA A 296 6.89 4.70 -18.43
N ASN A 297 5.80 4.14 -17.88
CA ASN A 297 4.44 4.40 -18.35
C ASN A 297 3.67 5.43 -17.49
N SER A 298 4.35 6.20 -16.64
CA SER A 298 3.70 7.05 -15.63
C SER A 298 4.15 8.51 -15.61
N GLY A 299 4.81 9.01 -16.67
CA GLY A 299 5.14 10.42 -16.84
C GLY A 299 5.26 10.81 -18.32
N ASP A 300 4.57 11.89 -18.70
CA ASP A 300 4.51 12.55 -20.02
C ASP A 300 3.98 11.73 -21.20
N LEU A 301 2.69 11.92 -21.48
CA LEU A 301 2.04 11.61 -22.74
C LEU A 301 2.46 12.65 -23.79
N SER A 302 3.57 12.42 -24.51
CA SER A 302 3.65 12.82 -25.91
C SER A 302 3.25 11.62 -26.75
N VAL A 303 2.11 11.75 -27.41
CA VAL A 303 1.53 10.81 -28.37
C VAL A 303 2.40 10.85 -29.63
N GLU A 304 3.53 10.16 -29.62
CA GLU A 304 4.36 9.85 -30.81
C GLU A 304 5.58 9.05 -30.32
N ASP A 305 5.35 7.77 -30.04
CA ASP A 305 6.39 6.73 -30.10
C ASP A 305 5.65 5.39 -29.90
N ARG A 306 5.01 4.93 -30.97
CA ARG A 306 4.71 3.51 -31.13
C ARG A 306 6.05 2.79 -31.22
N VAL A 307 6.58 2.38 -30.06
CA VAL A 307 7.69 1.43 -30.03
C VAL A 307 7.08 0.05 -29.98
N ASP A 308 7.30 -0.69 -31.06
CA ASP A 308 6.98 -2.10 -31.20
C ASP A 308 7.29 -2.85 -29.92
N THR A 309 6.25 -3.50 -29.40
CA THR A 309 6.35 -4.40 -28.25
C THR A 309 6.93 -5.72 -28.76
N GLU A 310 8.17 -5.70 -29.23
CA GLU A 310 8.86 -6.91 -29.63
C GLU A 310 9.72 -7.46 -28.49
N LEU A 311 9.28 -8.63 -28.02
CA LEU A 311 10.07 -9.77 -27.58
C LEU A 311 10.65 -9.68 -26.17
N PHE A 312 9.84 -10.08 -25.17
CA PHE A 312 10.35 -11.08 -24.24
C PHE A 312 10.77 -12.28 -25.10
N GLU A 313 12.07 -12.53 -25.25
CA GLU A 313 12.51 -13.78 -25.88
C GLU A 313 11.91 -14.93 -25.08
N ASN A 314 11.11 -15.74 -25.77
CA ASN A 314 10.37 -16.82 -25.16
C ASN A 314 11.39 -17.85 -24.66
N LEU A 315 11.59 -17.96 -23.35
CA LEU A 315 12.50 -18.97 -22.76
C LEU A 315 12.04 -20.42 -22.99
N ARG A 316 10.87 -20.63 -23.62
CA ARG A 316 10.43 -21.92 -24.16
C ARG A 316 10.77 -22.13 -25.62
N ASP A 317 11.16 -21.07 -26.34
CA ASP A 317 11.64 -21.21 -27.70
C ASP A 317 12.96 -21.98 -27.67
N GLU A 318 12.99 -23.08 -28.43
CA GLU A 318 14.10 -24.02 -28.42
C GLU A 318 15.40 -23.33 -28.86
N LYS A 319 15.32 -22.36 -29.76
CA LYS A 319 16.48 -21.63 -30.26
C LYS A 319 17.00 -20.64 -29.22
N THR A 320 16.12 -19.88 -28.56
CA THR A 320 16.50 -19.04 -27.39
C THR A 320 17.16 -19.87 -26.29
N GLN A 321 16.64 -21.05 -25.98
CA GLN A 321 17.24 -21.94 -24.99
C GLN A 321 18.61 -22.47 -25.43
N GLN A 322 18.75 -22.89 -26.68
CA GLN A 322 20.02 -23.37 -27.24
C GLN A 322 21.09 -22.26 -27.25
N ASP A 323 20.71 -21.02 -27.56
CA ASP A 323 21.62 -19.87 -27.52
C ASP A 323 22.10 -19.58 -26.09
N LEU A 324 21.21 -19.62 -25.09
CA LEU A 324 21.57 -19.46 -23.67
C LEU A 324 22.43 -20.62 -23.14
N ILE A 325 22.12 -21.86 -23.51
CA ILE A 325 22.91 -23.05 -23.16
C ILE A 325 24.32 -22.93 -23.76
N LYS A 326 24.43 -22.50 -25.02
CA LYS A 326 25.71 -22.27 -25.70
C LYS A 326 26.53 -21.16 -25.05
N GLU A 327 25.88 -20.09 -24.62
CA GLU A 327 26.52 -19.00 -23.90
C GLU A 327 27.05 -19.46 -22.54
N TYR A 328 26.28 -20.24 -21.78
CA TYR A 328 26.71 -20.76 -20.48
C TYR A 328 27.86 -21.77 -20.57
N LEU A 329 27.82 -22.65 -21.57
CA LEU A 329 28.83 -23.69 -21.77
C LEU A 329 30.14 -23.17 -22.38
N LYS A 330 30.17 -21.91 -22.83
CA LYS A 330 31.31 -21.27 -23.49
C LYS A 330 32.57 -21.23 -22.60
N ASP A 331 32.38 -21.08 -21.29
CA ASP A 331 33.47 -21.04 -20.30
C ASP A 331 34.02 -22.43 -19.92
N TYR A 332 33.36 -23.51 -20.37
CA TYR A 332 33.73 -24.89 -20.06
C TYR A 332 34.49 -25.60 -21.21
N ASN A 333 34.82 -24.89 -22.29
CA ASN A 333 35.54 -25.43 -23.46
C ASN A 333 34.98 -26.77 -23.98
N VAL A 334 33.66 -26.89 -24.03
CA VAL A 334 32.99 -28.11 -24.45
C VAL A 334 33.19 -28.34 -25.95
N THR A 335 33.38 -29.60 -26.36
CA THR A 335 33.50 -29.96 -27.79
C THR A 335 32.17 -29.76 -28.51
N GLU A 336 32.23 -29.50 -29.82
CA GLU A 336 31.01 -29.34 -30.65
C GLU A 336 30.10 -30.57 -30.60
N GLU A 337 30.68 -31.75 -30.45
CA GLU A 337 29.95 -33.02 -30.31
C GLU A 337 29.10 -33.06 -29.04
N THR A 338 29.67 -32.70 -27.88
CA THR A 338 28.93 -32.65 -26.61
C THR A 338 27.89 -31.53 -26.61
N LEU A 339 28.18 -30.38 -27.23
CA LEU A 339 27.19 -29.30 -27.34
C LEU A 339 25.95 -29.74 -28.15
N ASN A 340 26.16 -30.50 -29.23
CA ASN A 340 25.08 -31.05 -30.05
C ASN A 340 24.25 -32.12 -29.29
N GLU A 341 24.88 -32.94 -28.45
CA GLU A 341 24.14 -33.86 -27.56
C GLU A 341 23.26 -33.10 -26.56
N VAL A 342 23.77 -32.01 -25.98
CA VAL A 342 23.00 -31.15 -25.06
C VAL A 342 21.80 -30.52 -25.78
N PHE A 343 21.96 -30.03 -27.00
CA PHE A 343 20.85 -29.51 -27.80
C PHE A 343 19.81 -30.59 -28.14
N THR A 344 20.26 -31.82 -28.43
CA THR A 344 19.38 -32.96 -28.68
C THR A 344 18.54 -33.29 -27.44
N LEU A 345 19.14 -33.26 -26.24
CA LEU A 345 18.43 -33.45 -24.99
C LEU A 345 17.44 -32.31 -24.71
N ASN A 346 17.83 -31.06 -24.94
CA ASN A 346 16.94 -29.90 -24.79
C ASN A 346 15.67 -30.05 -25.66
N SER A 347 15.85 -30.40 -26.92
CA SER A 347 14.77 -30.65 -27.89
C SER A 347 13.84 -31.78 -27.43
N LYS A 348 14.42 -32.87 -26.91
CA LYS A 348 13.65 -34.03 -26.42
C LYS A 348 12.77 -33.67 -25.23
N TYR A 349 13.28 -32.93 -24.26
CA TYR A 349 12.52 -32.58 -23.06
C TYR A 349 11.46 -31.51 -23.31
N ASN A 350 11.70 -30.55 -24.21
CA ASN A 350 10.64 -29.61 -24.63
C ASN A 350 9.42 -30.34 -25.20
N LYS A 351 9.63 -31.34 -26.07
CA LYS A 351 8.52 -32.15 -26.63
C LYS A 351 7.72 -32.89 -25.56
N VAL A 352 8.40 -33.47 -24.57
CA VAL A 352 7.74 -34.17 -23.45
C VAL A 352 6.89 -33.20 -22.61
N VAL A 353 7.34 -31.96 -22.43
CA VAL A 353 6.59 -30.93 -21.70
C VAL A 353 5.38 -30.45 -22.50
N GLU A 354 5.54 -30.16 -23.79
CA GLU A 354 4.46 -29.72 -24.68
C GLU A 354 3.34 -30.75 -24.81
N GLU A 355 3.67 -32.04 -24.88
CA GLU A 355 2.69 -33.14 -24.95
C GLU A 355 1.85 -33.30 -23.66
N SER A 356 2.24 -32.64 -22.56
CA SER A 356 1.61 -32.74 -21.24
C SER A 356 0.84 -31.50 -20.78
N GLU A 357 0.82 -30.42 -21.57
CA GLU A 357 0.29 -29.11 -21.13
C GLU A 357 -0.95 -28.63 -21.93
N ASP A 358 -2.10 -28.57 -21.24
CA ASP A 358 -3.43 -28.16 -21.76
C ASP A 358 -3.68 -26.62 -21.70
N ILE A 359 -2.74 -25.82 -21.18
CA ILE A 359 -2.91 -24.38 -20.87
C ILE A 359 -2.06 -23.53 -21.82
N SER A 360 -2.67 -22.53 -22.48
CA SER A 360 -1.91 -21.54 -23.27
C SER A 360 -1.12 -20.64 -22.32
N ARG A 361 0.21 -20.66 -22.43
CA ARG A 361 1.10 -19.87 -21.56
C ARG A 361 1.79 -18.76 -22.34
N ASN A 362 2.17 -17.68 -21.64
CA ASN A 362 2.70 -16.43 -22.22
C ASN A 362 1.65 -15.60 -22.99
N VAL A 363 0.38 -15.71 -22.60
CA VAL A 363 -0.70 -14.89 -23.15
C VAL A 363 -0.71 -13.53 -22.44
N HIS A 364 -0.31 -12.47 -23.14
CA HIS A 364 -0.53 -11.10 -22.69
C HIS A 364 -1.94 -10.68 -23.06
N TRP A 365 -2.74 -10.34 -22.06
CA TRP A 365 -4.11 -9.89 -22.27
C TRP A 365 -4.40 -8.59 -21.53
N ARG A 366 -5.28 -7.77 -22.10
CA ARG A 366 -5.70 -6.48 -21.59
C ARG A 366 -7.22 -6.39 -21.57
N ILE A 367 -7.79 -5.96 -20.45
CA ILE A 367 -9.24 -5.69 -20.34
C ILE A 367 -9.52 -4.36 -21.05
N LYS A 368 -10.47 -4.36 -21.98
CA LYS A 368 -10.92 -3.14 -22.69
C LYS A 368 -12.13 -2.52 -22.02
N LYS A 369 -13.15 -3.33 -21.74
CA LYS A 369 -14.42 -2.85 -21.23
C LYS A 369 -15.05 -3.86 -20.30
N PHE A 370 -15.72 -3.38 -19.26
CA PHE A 370 -16.52 -4.20 -18.36
C PHE A 370 -17.86 -3.52 -18.11
N SER A 371 -18.95 -4.25 -18.21
CA SER A 371 -20.29 -3.79 -17.89
C SER A 371 -21.03 -4.81 -17.06
N TRP A 372 -21.87 -4.37 -16.12
CA TRP A 372 -22.59 -5.28 -15.24
C TRP A 372 -23.90 -4.69 -14.73
N ASP A 373 -24.83 -5.58 -14.43
CA ASP A 373 -26.14 -5.28 -13.87
C ASP A 373 -26.41 -6.15 -12.64
N ASN A 374 -26.97 -5.55 -11.60
CA ASN A 374 -27.59 -6.25 -10.47
C ASN A 374 -26.67 -7.25 -9.73
N LEU A 375 -25.35 -7.05 -9.78
CA LEU A 375 -24.36 -7.78 -8.99
C LEU A 375 -24.07 -7.04 -7.67
N PHE A 376 -24.03 -7.77 -6.56
CA PHE A 376 -23.83 -7.25 -5.21
C PHE A 376 -24.82 -6.13 -4.84
N ASN A 377 -24.32 -4.94 -4.55
CA ASN A 377 -25.11 -3.77 -4.20
C ASN A 377 -25.42 -2.86 -5.40
N TYR A 378 -25.03 -3.25 -6.62
CA TYR A 378 -25.27 -2.48 -7.83
C TYR A 378 -26.68 -2.69 -8.40
N GLY A 379 -27.19 -1.65 -9.09
CA GLY A 379 -28.38 -1.71 -9.95
C GLY A 379 -27.99 -2.02 -11.40
N GLU A 380 -28.78 -1.55 -12.37
CA GLU A 380 -28.52 -1.70 -13.81
C GLU A 380 -27.69 -0.54 -14.38
N GLY A 381 -27.04 -0.76 -15.53
CA GLY A 381 -26.38 0.27 -16.33
C GLY A 381 -24.96 0.63 -15.90
N ASN A 382 -24.26 -0.26 -15.18
CA ASN A 382 -22.89 0.02 -14.75
C ASN A 382 -21.89 -0.37 -15.83
N SER A 383 -20.88 0.47 -16.06
CA SER A 383 -19.81 0.15 -16.99
C SER A 383 -18.51 0.88 -16.65
N ILE A 384 -17.39 0.25 -16.99
CA ILE A 384 -16.05 0.79 -16.95
C ILE A 384 -15.42 0.56 -18.32
N ASP A 385 -14.90 1.63 -18.90
CA ASP A 385 -14.15 1.61 -20.15
C ASP A 385 -12.67 1.81 -19.80
N PHE A 386 -11.91 0.72 -19.81
CA PHE A 386 -10.50 0.71 -19.41
C PHE A 386 -9.61 1.35 -20.46
N ASP A 387 -10.03 1.42 -21.73
CA ASP A 387 -9.27 2.12 -22.77
C ASP A 387 -9.25 3.64 -22.53
N LYS A 388 -10.21 4.18 -21.77
CA LYS A 388 -10.24 5.59 -21.34
C LYS A 388 -9.47 5.86 -20.05
N LEU A 389 -8.94 4.82 -19.41
CA LEU A 389 -8.25 4.89 -18.13
C LEU A 389 -6.74 4.74 -18.34
N SER A 390 -5.95 5.62 -17.72
CA SER A 390 -4.48 5.58 -17.84
C SER A 390 -3.81 5.77 -16.48
N GLY A 391 -2.66 5.11 -16.28
CA GLY A 391 -1.88 5.20 -15.05
C GLY A 391 -2.55 4.55 -13.84
N THR A 392 -2.39 5.16 -12.66
CA THR A 392 -3.01 4.68 -11.41
C THR A 392 -4.41 5.25 -11.26
N VAL A 393 -5.43 4.38 -11.25
CA VAL A 393 -6.84 4.79 -11.12
C VAL A 393 -7.38 4.39 -9.76
N GLY A 394 -7.89 5.36 -9.00
CA GLY A 394 -8.54 5.15 -7.72
C GLY A 394 -10.07 5.13 -7.85
N ILE A 395 -10.73 4.15 -7.23
CA ILE A 395 -12.19 4.14 -7.07
C ILE A 395 -12.51 4.74 -5.69
N PHE A 396 -13.04 5.97 -5.67
CA PHE A 396 -13.37 6.68 -4.43
C PHE A 396 -14.88 6.61 -4.13
N GLY A 397 -15.22 6.62 -2.85
CA GLY A 397 -16.60 6.56 -2.39
C GLY A 397 -16.69 6.28 -0.89
N LYS A 398 -17.85 6.48 -0.29
CA LYS A 398 -18.08 6.16 1.14
C LYS A 398 -17.82 4.68 1.40
N ASN A 399 -17.53 4.32 2.65
CA ASN A 399 -17.46 2.90 3.02
C ASN A 399 -18.81 2.23 2.70
N TYR A 400 -18.78 0.97 2.26
CA TYR A 400 -19.96 0.20 1.84
C TYR A 400 -20.66 0.67 0.56
N SER A 401 -20.05 1.58 -0.22
CA SER A 401 -20.60 2.01 -1.51
C SER A 401 -20.40 1.02 -2.67
N GLY A 402 -19.75 -0.14 -2.43
CA GLY A 402 -19.50 -1.16 -3.46
C GLY A 402 -18.11 -1.14 -4.10
N LYS A 403 -17.18 -0.28 -3.64
CA LYS A 403 -15.82 -0.13 -4.22
C LYS A 403 -15.11 -1.46 -4.52
N SER A 404 -15.02 -2.36 -3.53
CA SER A 404 -14.40 -3.68 -3.69
C SER A 404 -15.28 -4.65 -4.49
N SER A 405 -16.60 -4.43 -4.50
CA SER A 405 -17.57 -5.25 -5.22
C SER A 405 -17.46 -5.10 -6.75
N VAL A 406 -16.89 -4.00 -7.27
CA VAL A 406 -16.55 -3.86 -8.69
C VAL A 406 -15.58 -4.96 -9.13
N ILE A 407 -14.52 -5.17 -8.34
CA ILE A 407 -13.51 -6.20 -8.64
C ILE A 407 -14.12 -7.58 -8.51
N ASP A 408 -14.91 -7.85 -7.48
CA ASP A 408 -15.60 -9.14 -7.34
C ASP A 408 -16.62 -9.39 -8.48
N ALA A 409 -17.26 -8.36 -9.03
CA ALA A 409 -18.18 -8.49 -10.17
C ALA A 409 -17.42 -8.87 -11.45
N LEU A 410 -16.24 -8.29 -11.66
CA LEU A 410 -15.35 -8.65 -12.75
C LEU A 410 -14.84 -10.09 -12.61
N LEU A 411 -14.36 -10.48 -11.42
CA LEU A 411 -13.91 -11.85 -11.13
C LEU A 411 -15.02 -12.87 -11.35
N TYR A 412 -16.24 -12.56 -10.90
CA TYR A 412 -17.39 -13.42 -11.13
C TYR A 412 -17.66 -13.59 -12.64
N THR A 413 -17.59 -12.50 -13.40
CA THR A 413 -17.86 -12.53 -14.85
C THR A 413 -16.86 -13.43 -15.57
N ILE A 414 -15.56 -13.30 -15.28
CA ILE A 414 -14.51 -14.10 -15.93
C ILE A 414 -14.50 -15.54 -15.38
N TYR A 415 -14.34 -15.71 -14.06
CA TYR A 415 -13.98 -16.99 -13.44
C TYR A 415 -15.12 -17.71 -12.71
N ASN A 416 -16.33 -17.17 -12.71
CA ASN A 416 -17.46 -17.67 -11.90
C ASN A 416 -17.18 -17.72 -10.39
N ASN A 417 -16.27 -16.89 -9.91
CA ASN A 417 -15.79 -16.91 -8.54
C ASN A 417 -15.41 -15.50 -8.09
N THR A 418 -15.20 -15.29 -6.79
CA THR A 418 -14.95 -13.96 -6.21
C THR A 418 -13.74 -14.00 -5.29
N SER A 419 -13.17 -12.85 -4.94
CA SER A 419 -12.08 -12.79 -3.95
C SER A 419 -12.57 -13.12 -2.52
N LYS A 420 -13.88 -13.03 -2.30
CA LYS A 420 -14.54 -13.35 -1.04
C LYS A 420 -14.99 -14.80 -1.01
N ASN A 421 -15.04 -15.39 0.18
CA ASN A 421 -15.52 -16.76 0.38
C ASN A 421 -17.07 -16.82 0.32
N ILE A 422 -17.64 -16.68 -0.89
CA ILE A 422 -19.08 -16.71 -1.14
C ILE A 422 -19.51 -18.13 -1.49
N ARG A 423 -20.31 -18.74 -0.61
CA ARG A 423 -20.73 -20.16 -0.73
C ARG A 423 -21.76 -20.43 -1.82
N LYS A 424 -22.49 -19.42 -2.30
CA LYS A 424 -23.58 -19.58 -3.28
C LYS A 424 -23.63 -18.40 -4.25
N THR A 425 -23.73 -18.68 -5.55
CA THR A 425 -23.93 -17.68 -6.60
C THR A 425 -25.19 -16.84 -6.37
N TYR A 426 -26.21 -17.40 -5.71
CA TYR A 426 -27.40 -16.67 -5.26
C TYR A 426 -27.07 -15.39 -4.47
N ASN A 427 -26.00 -15.43 -3.65
CA ASN A 427 -25.60 -14.30 -2.80
C ASN A 427 -24.80 -13.23 -3.56
N ILE A 428 -24.38 -13.51 -4.80
CA ILE A 428 -23.71 -12.54 -5.68
C ILE A 428 -24.75 -11.64 -6.34
N ILE A 429 -25.98 -12.12 -6.54
CA ILE A 429 -27.07 -11.34 -7.13
C ILE A 429 -27.63 -10.37 -6.08
N ASN A 430 -27.86 -9.12 -6.47
CA ASN A 430 -28.46 -8.11 -5.62
C ASN A 430 -29.75 -8.66 -4.96
N GLN A 431 -29.86 -8.50 -3.64
CA GLN A 431 -30.95 -9.07 -2.85
C GLN A 431 -32.34 -8.63 -3.35
N ASN A 432 -32.44 -7.43 -3.93
CA ASN A 432 -33.68 -6.82 -4.42
C ASN A 432 -33.96 -7.09 -5.91
N LYS A 433 -33.18 -7.95 -6.56
CA LYS A 433 -33.26 -8.24 -8.00
C LYS A 433 -33.31 -9.74 -8.26
N ASP A 434 -33.89 -10.13 -9.39
CA ASP A 434 -34.07 -11.53 -9.77
C ASP A 434 -32.91 -12.11 -10.58
N TYR A 435 -32.04 -11.26 -11.12
CA TYR A 435 -30.89 -11.67 -11.91
C TYR A 435 -29.69 -10.76 -11.64
N GLY A 436 -28.50 -11.24 -12.01
CA GLY A 436 -27.28 -10.44 -12.10
C GLY A 436 -26.44 -10.87 -13.30
N SER A 437 -25.84 -9.92 -14.00
CA SER A 437 -25.07 -10.18 -15.22
C SER A 437 -23.84 -9.31 -15.35
N GLY A 438 -22.84 -9.80 -16.07
CA GLY A 438 -21.65 -9.07 -16.45
C GLY A 438 -21.20 -9.42 -17.86
N VAL A 439 -20.60 -8.46 -18.55
CA VAL A 439 -19.97 -8.61 -19.86
C VAL A 439 -18.61 -7.94 -19.81
N VAL A 440 -17.57 -8.66 -20.19
CA VAL A 440 -16.19 -8.15 -20.26
C VAL A 440 -15.60 -8.40 -21.63
N GLU A 441 -14.96 -7.37 -22.17
CA GLU A 441 -14.19 -7.40 -23.41
C GLU A 441 -12.69 -7.44 -23.06
N ILE A 442 -11.99 -8.45 -23.57
CA ILE A 442 -10.57 -8.69 -23.29
C ILE A 442 -9.83 -8.88 -24.60
N GLU A 443 -8.74 -8.14 -24.80
CA GLU A 443 -7.85 -8.26 -25.94
C GLU A 443 -6.69 -9.20 -25.61
N ALA A 444 -6.46 -10.23 -26.43
CA ALA A 444 -5.33 -11.14 -26.29
C ALA A 444 -4.98 -11.76 -27.67
N ASN A 445 -3.69 -11.86 -28.00
CA ASN A 445 -3.18 -12.52 -29.21
C ASN A 445 -3.91 -12.08 -30.51
N ASN A 446 -4.05 -10.78 -30.75
CA ASN A 446 -4.76 -10.18 -31.88
C ASN A 446 -6.26 -10.53 -31.99
N LYS A 447 -6.86 -11.06 -30.92
CA LYS A 447 -8.30 -11.33 -30.82
C LYS A 447 -8.90 -10.47 -29.71
N THR A 448 -10.14 -10.01 -29.93
CA THR A 448 -10.98 -9.42 -28.90
C THR A 448 -11.99 -10.46 -28.47
N TYR A 449 -11.83 -10.94 -27.24
CA TYR A 449 -12.74 -11.88 -26.61
C TYR A 449 -13.84 -11.14 -25.86
N GLN A 450 -15.05 -11.69 -25.88
CA GLN A 450 -16.16 -11.24 -25.08
C GLN A 450 -16.62 -12.39 -24.18
N ILE A 451 -16.57 -12.18 -22.87
CA ILE A 451 -17.15 -13.11 -21.90
C ILE A 451 -18.43 -12.46 -21.37
N SER A 452 -19.56 -13.14 -21.55
CA SER A 452 -20.84 -12.78 -20.95
C SER A 452 -21.18 -13.79 -19.87
N ARG A 453 -21.71 -13.34 -18.72
CA ARG A 453 -22.18 -14.25 -17.66
C ARG A 453 -23.44 -13.69 -17.02
N ARG A 454 -24.46 -14.53 -16.91
CA ARG A 454 -25.76 -14.17 -16.29
C ARG A 454 -26.20 -15.25 -15.30
N SER A 455 -26.63 -14.83 -14.12
CA SER A 455 -27.28 -15.70 -13.14
C SER A 455 -28.69 -15.23 -12.82
N ASP A 456 -29.66 -16.14 -12.91
CA ASP A 456 -31.07 -15.88 -12.57
C ASP A 456 -31.46 -16.69 -11.31
N LYS A 457 -32.12 -16.03 -10.37
CA LYS A 457 -32.61 -16.64 -9.13
C LYS A 457 -33.78 -17.57 -9.42
N TYR A 458 -33.82 -18.70 -8.73
CA TYR A 458 -34.95 -19.60 -8.77
C TYR A 458 -35.14 -20.33 -7.44
N VAL A 459 -36.37 -20.79 -7.20
CA VAL A 459 -36.72 -21.57 -6.02
C VAL A 459 -36.68 -23.05 -6.38
N LYS A 460 -35.83 -23.81 -5.70
CA LYS A 460 -35.75 -25.26 -5.86
C LYS A 460 -36.51 -25.96 -4.74
N LYS A 461 -37.39 -26.87 -5.12
CA LYS A 461 -38.12 -27.75 -4.19
C LYS A 461 -37.64 -29.18 -4.39
N LEU A 462 -36.94 -29.74 -3.42
CA LEU A 462 -36.45 -31.12 -3.47
C LEU A 462 -36.64 -31.80 -2.11
N LYS A 463 -37.25 -33.00 -2.10
CA LYS A 463 -37.47 -33.81 -0.89
C LYS A 463 -38.08 -33.02 0.31
N GLY A 464 -39.08 -32.18 0.04
CA GLY A 464 -39.77 -31.37 1.06
C GLY A 464 -38.99 -30.13 1.56
N LYS A 465 -37.77 -29.88 1.07
CA LYS A 465 -36.96 -28.71 1.43
C LYS A 465 -37.03 -27.66 0.32
N VAL A 466 -37.35 -26.42 0.69
CA VAL A 466 -37.37 -25.26 -0.21
C VAL A 466 -36.04 -24.52 -0.04
N THR A 467 -35.29 -24.33 -1.12
CA THR A 467 -34.02 -23.60 -1.11
C THR A 467 -33.95 -22.61 -2.26
N ASN A 468 -33.41 -21.43 -1.98
CA ASN A 468 -33.10 -20.43 -3.01
C ASN A 468 -31.76 -20.77 -3.67
N GLU A 469 -31.78 -20.84 -5.00
CA GLU A 469 -30.61 -21.14 -5.84
C GLU A 469 -30.53 -20.12 -6.99
N ALA A 470 -29.42 -20.14 -7.72
CA ALA A 470 -29.24 -19.35 -8.93
C ALA A 470 -28.72 -20.25 -10.05
N LYS A 471 -29.25 -20.06 -11.27
CA LYS A 471 -28.80 -20.76 -12.47
C LYS A 471 -27.93 -19.82 -13.28
N THR A 472 -26.69 -20.21 -13.55
CA THR A 472 -25.68 -19.40 -14.26
C THR A 472 -25.48 -19.89 -15.68
N GLN A 473 -25.47 -18.97 -16.63
CA GLN A 473 -25.09 -19.15 -18.03
C GLN A 473 -23.84 -18.32 -18.31
N ALA A 474 -22.99 -18.80 -19.22
CA ALA A 474 -21.77 -18.10 -19.63
C ALA A 474 -21.58 -18.29 -21.14
N ASP A 475 -21.31 -17.19 -21.83
CA ASP A 475 -20.94 -17.17 -23.24
C ASP A 475 -19.51 -16.65 -23.39
N PHE A 476 -18.76 -17.22 -24.32
CA PHE A 476 -17.38 -16.90 -24.61
C PHE A 476 -17.15 -16.85 -26.11
N ASP A 477 -17.08 -15.63 -26.65
CA ASP A 477 -16.96 -15.36 -28.08
C ASP A 477 -15.66 -14.58 -28.37
N TYR A 478 -15.22 -14.57 -29.62
CA TYR A 478 -14.07 -13.78 -30.06
C TYR A 478 -14.30 -13.14 -31.43
N VAL A 479 -13.60 -12.03 -31.64
CA VAL A 479 -13.40 -11.39 -32.95
C VAL A 479 -11.91 -11.35 -33.22
N ASP A 480 -11.47 -11.95 -34.31
CA ASP A 480 -10.10 -11.84 -34.80
C ASP A 480 -9.90 -10.47 -35.47
N GLN A 481 -8.97 -9.67 -34.95
CA GLN A 481 -8.75 -8.31 -35.44
C GLN A 481 -8.00 -8.28 -36.78
N VAL A 482 -7.37 -9.39 -37.19
CA VAL A 482 -6.63 -9.48 -38.46
C VAL A 482 -7.55 -9.97 -39.57
N SER A 483 -8.30 -11.05 -39.33
CA SER A 483 -9.19 -11.64 -40.34
C SER A 483 -10.61 -11.08 -40.32
N GLY A 484 -11.02 -10.42 -39.23
CA GLY A 484 -12.41 -10.03 -38.98
C GLY A 484 -13.34 -11.20 -38.67
N GLU A 485 -12.79 -12.41 -38.50
CA GLU A 485 -13.56 -13.61 -38.20
C GLU A 485 -14.18 -13.52 -36.80
N VAL A 486 -15.48 -13.79 -36.71
CA VAL A 486 -16.20 -13.92 -35.44
C VAL A 486 -16.39 -15.40 -35.15
N GLY A 487 -15.95 -15.85 -33.98
CA GLY A 487 -16.11 -17.24 -33.55
C GLY A 487 -16.65 -17.34 -32.13
N SER A 488 -17.21 -18.52 -31.81
CA SER A 488 -17.70 -18.83 -30.47
C SER A 488 -16.93 -20.01 -29.90
N LEU A 489 -16.48 -19.88 -28.66
CA LEU A 489 -15.79 -20.93 -27.89
C LEU A 489 -16.73 -21.58 -26.86
N ASN A 490 -18.03 -21.33 -27.00
CA ASN A 490 -19.08 -21.94 -26.19
C ASN A 490 -19.07 -23.46 -26.32
N GLN A 491 -19.20 -24.13 -25.18
CA GLN A 491 -19.30 -25.57 -25.09
C GLN A 491 -20.70 -25.97 -24.61
N THR A 492 -21.10 -27.21 -24.89
CA THR A 492 -22.44 -27.74 -24.57
C THR A 492 -22.74 -27.73 -23.06
N ALA A 493 -21.70 -27.75 -22.22
CA ALA A 493 -21.80 -27.68 -20.77
C ALA A 493 -21.07 -26.45 -20.23
N ARG A 494 -21.68 -25.75 -19.27
CA ARG A 494 -21.10 -24.56 -18.61
C ARG A 494 -19.67 -24.78 -18.10
N GLY A 495 -19.42 -25.92 -17.44
CA GLY A 495 -18.09 -26.24 -16.91
C GLY A 495 -17.01 -26.36 -17.99
N SER A 496 -17.40 -26.72 -19.21
CA SER A 496 -16.50 -26.79 -20.37
C SER A 496 -16.24 -25.40 -20.96
N THR A 497 -17.24 -24.50 -21.00
CA THR A 497 -17.03 -23.08 -21.36
C THR A 497 -16.13 -22.39 -20.31
N ASP A 498 -16.33 -22.64 -19.02
CA ASP A 498 -15.45 -22.17 -17.95
C ASP A 498 -14.02 -22.76 -18.08
N LYS A 499 -13.85 -23.97 -18.64
CA LYS A 499 -12.52 -24.52 -18.98
C LYS A 499 -11.91 -23.77 -20.16
N ALA A 500 -12.68 -23.49 -21.22
CA ALA A 500 -12.21 -22.74 -22.38
C ALA A 500 -11.74 -21.32 -22.01
N ILE A 501 -12.48 -20.61 -21.14
CA ILE A 501 -12.08 -19.30 -20.62
C ILE A 501 -10.73 -19.42 -19.87
N ARG A 502 -10.59 -20.41 -18.98
CA ARG A 502 -9.35 -20.63 -18.21
C ARG A 502 -8.16 -20.99 -19.09
N ASN A 503 -8.38 -21.73 -20.18
CA ASN A 503 -7.32 -22.06 -21.13
C ASN A 503 -6.72 -20.82 -21.82
N VAL A 504 -7.48 -19.72 -21.92
CA VAL A 504 -7.05 -18.46 -22.54
C VAL A 504 -6.50 -17.46 -21.51
N PHE A 505 -7.15 -17.33 -20.35
CA PHE A 505 -6.83 -16.26 -19.38
C PHE A 505 -6.15 -16.74 -18.09
N GLY A 506 -5.95 -18.04 -17.92
CA GLY A 506 -5.51 -18.65 -16.65
C GLY A 506 -6.69 -18.87 -15.70
N ASP A 507 -6.40 -19.35 -14.49
CA ASP A 507 -7.42 -19.49 -13.45
C ASP A 507 -7.47 -18.29 -12.50
N LEU A 508 -8.37 -18.35 -11.51
CA LEU A 508 -8.51 -17.27 -10.54
C LEU A 508 -7.23 -17.10 -9.71
N ASP A 509 -6.56 -18.19 -9.33
CA ASP A 509 -5.37 -18.14 -8.49
C ASP A 509 -4.19 -17.53 -9.27
N ASP A 510 -4.07 -17.83 -10.56
CA ASP A 510 -3.13 -17.16 -11.46
C ASP A 510 -3.35 -15.65 -11.46
N PHE A 511 -4.60 -15.20 -11.59
CA PHE A 511 -4.95 -13.78 -11.61
C PHE A 511 -4.69 -13.09 -10.26
N LEU A 512 -5.03 -13.75 -9.15
CA LEU A 512 -4.78 -13.26 -7.78
C LEU A 512 -3.29 -13.17 -7.45
N ASN A 513 -2.45 -14.06 -7.99
CA ASN A 513 -1.01 -14.04 -7.71
C ASN A 513 -0.21 -13.09 -8.61
N THR A 514 -0.72 -12.77 -9.80
CA THR A 514 0.03 -12.00 -10.81
C THR A 514 -0.48 -10.58 -11.00
N SER A 515 -1.79 -10.37 -10.85
CA SER A 515 -2.47 -9.20 -11.41
C SER A 515 -3.35 -8.45 -10.39
N MET A 516 -3.58 -9.00 -9.20
CA MET A 516 -4.40 -8.39 -8.17
C MET A 516 -3.75 -8.51 -6.79
N SER A 517 -3.63 -7.40 -6.06
CA SER A 517 -3.23 -7.41 -4.65
C SER A 517 -4.44 -7.08 -3.78
N SER A 518 -4.90 -8.06 -3.01
CA SER A 518 -6.02 -7.89 -2.09
C SER A 518 -5.51 -7.42 -0.72
N GLN A 519 -6.25 -6.53 -0.05
CA GLN A 519 -5.95 -6.11 1.33
C GLN A 519 -6.06 -7.25 2.37
N LEU A 520 -6.52 -8.44 1.98
CA LEU A 520 -6.66 -9.63 2.82
C LEU A 520 -5.57 -10.69 2.55
N GLY A 521 -4.54 -10.36 1.77
CA GLY A 521 -3.41 -11.24 1.46
C GLY A 521 -2.30 -11.17 2.49
#